data_AF-A0A820IKZ2-F1
#
_entry.id   AF-A0A820IKZ2-F1
#
_cell.length_a   1.000
_cell.length_b   1.000
_cell.length_c   1.000
_cell.angle_alpha   90.00
_cell.angle_beta   90.00
_cell.angle_gamma   90.00
#
_symmetry.space_group_name_H-M   'P 1'
#
loop_
_entity.id
_entity.type
_entity.pdbx_description
1 polymer ?
#
loop_
_entity_poly.entity_id
_entity_poly.type
_entity_poly.pdbx_seq_one_letter_code
_entity_poly.pdbx_strand_id
1 'polypeptide(L)'
;LGGGGSIEMFMTDDQKKYYNAMKKMGTKKPTKALPRPRFALARFFFDLTTNQKFDIFIMICIFLNMLCMCLEHHNQSDTYDHVLGYINNFFVAIFTVECGMKLIALNFKYFTIPWNVFDFVIVIASILGELMAKFFVNPTLLRVVRVARVGRVLRLVKGAKGIRTLLFALAVSMPALFNIGLLLFLVMFIYAIFGMSFFAYVRKSAGVTDLFNFETFPNSMIVLFQMCTTAGWSGVLQALT
;
A
#
# COMPACT_ATOMS: atom_id res chain seq x y z
N LEU A 1 -18.50 26.48 -0.12
CA LEU A 1 -19.23 26.57 1.16
C LEU A 1 -19.89 25.21 1.40
N GLY A 2 -19.69 24.56 2.55
CA GLY A 2 -20.54 23.44 2.99
C GLY A 2 -19.87 22.20 3.59
N GLY A 3 -18.91 21.55 2.92
CA GLY A 3 -18.51 20.18 3.29
C GLY A 3 -17.42 20.00 4.37
N GLY A 4 -16.74 21.07 4.79
CA GLY A 4 -15.58 20.98 5.70
C GLY A 4 -15.92 20.93 7.19
N GLY A 5 -17.07 21.46 7.60
CA GLY A 5 -17.40 21.65 9.01
C GLY A 5 -17.57 20.34 9.79
N SER A 6 -18.07 19.29 9.14
CA SER A 6 -18.32 18.00 9.79
C SER A 6 -17.04 17.23 10.14
N ILE A 7 -16.01 17.30 9.28
CA ILE A 7 -14.73 16.61 9.53
C ILE A 7 -13.90 17.39 10.57
N GLU A 8 -13.94 18.72 10.51
CA GLU A 8 -13.24 19.60 11.44
C GLU A 8 -13.73 19.48 12.88
N MET A 9 -14.99 19.07 13.08
CA MET A 9 -15.56 18.79 14.40
C MET A 9 -14.86 17.64 15.13
N PHE A 10 -14.35 16.65 14.39
CA PHE A 10 -13.66 15.49 14.96
C PHE A 10 -12.15 15.67 15.07
N MET A 11 -11.62 16.88 14.84
CA MET A 11 -10.18 17.16 14.81
C MET A 11 -9.78 18.14 15.92
N THR A 12 -8.59 17.91 16.51
CA THR A 12 -7.94 18.89 17.40
C THR A 12 -7.45 20.10 16.62
N ASP A 13 -7.14 21.20 17.31
CA ASP A 13 -6.70 22.43 16.64
C ASP A 13 -5.36 22.27 15.90
N ASP A 14 -4.46 21.40 16.38
CA ASP A 14 -3.22 21.08 15.67
C ASP A 14 -3.46 20.19 14.44
N GLN A 15 -4.41 19.25 14.51
CA GLN A 15 -4.82 18.47 13.34
C GLN A 15 -5.48 19.34 12.28
N LYS A 16 -6.23 20.38 12.66
CA LYS A 16 -6.77 21.38 11.71
C LYS A 16 -5.65 22.13 11.00
N LYS A 17 -4.56 22.49 11.68
CA LYS A 17 -3.37 23.09 11.03
C LYS A 17 -2.75 22.14 10.01
N TYR A 18 -2.60 20.86 10.36
CA TYR A 18 -2.09 19.83 9.46
C TYR A 18 -3.01 19.61 8.25
N TYR A 19 -4.31 19.48 8.47
CA TYR A 19 -5.35 19.38 7.43
C TYR A 19 -5.29 20.56 6.45
N ASN A 20 -5.18 21.79 6.98
CA ASN A 20 -5.03 22.99 6.17
C ASN A 20 -3.72 23.01 5.37
N ALA A 21 -2.62 22.50 5.92
CA ALA A 21 -1.36 22.34 5.21
C ALA A 21 -1.46 21.31 4.07
N MET A 22 -2.09 20.15 4.31
CA MET A 22 -2.35 19.14 3.28
C MET A 22 -3.23 19.67 2.15
N LYS A 23 -4.31 20.39 2.49
CA LYS A 23 -5.20 21.01 1.51
C LYS A 23 -4.46 22.02 0.62
N LYS A 24 -3.56 22.82 1.21
CA LYS A 24 -2.69 23.75 0.46
C LYS A 24 -1.70 23.03 -0.46
N MET A 25 -1.22 21.83 -0.10
CA MET A 25 -0.37 21.01 -0.97
C MET A 25 -1.11 20.51 -2.22
N GLY A 26 -2.40 20.17 -2.10
CA GLY A 26 -3.24 19.79 -3.24
C GLY A 26 -3.47 20.91 -4.25
N THR A 27 -3.38 22.18 -3.81
CA THR A 27 -3.61 23.38 -4.65
C THR A 27 -2.34 24.06 -5.17
N LYS A 28 -1.15 23.48 -4.96
CA LYS A 28 0.11 24.11 -5.38
C LYS A 28 0.16 24.28 -6.91
N LYS A 29 0.60 25.48 -7.35
CA LYS A 29 0.84 25.80 -8.76
C LYS A 29 1.85 24.81 -9.36
N PRO A 30 1.71 24.45 -10.66
CA PRO A 30 2.63 23.52 -11.32
C PRO A 30 4.07 24.03 -11.22
N THR A 31 4.98 23.15 -10.82
CA THR A 31 6.41 23.43 -10.72
C THR A 31 6.97 23.83 -12.08
N LYS A 32 7.92 24.79 -12.11
CA LYS A 32 8.60 25.21 -13.35
C LYS A 32 9.19 23.99 -14.07
N ALA A 33 9.09 23.97 -15.40
CA ALA A 33 9.67 22.90 -16.22
C ALA A 33 11.15 22.69 -15.89
N LEU A 34 11.56 21.43 -15.78
CA LEU A 34 12.93 21.05 -15.45
C LEU A 34 13.89 21.60 -16.53
N PRO A 35 14.98 22.30 -16.16
CA PRO A 35 15.89 22.86 -17.14
C PRO A 35 16.65 21.74 -17.84
N ARG A 36 16.84 21.88 -19.15
CA ARG A 36 17.47 20.87 -20.00
C ARG A 36 18.92 20.62 -19.58
N PRO A 37 19.37 19.35 -19.52
CA PRO A 37 20.75 19.03 -19.18
C PRO A 37 21.74 19.52 -20.25
N ARG A 38 22.99 19.77 -19.83
CA ARG A 38 24.08 20.26 -20.70
C ARG A 38 24.73 19.17 -21.53
N PHE A 39 24.87 17.95 -21.00
CA PHE A 39 25.51 16.83 -21.69
C PHE A 39 24.61 16.20 -22.77
N ALA A 40 25.20 15.82 -23.91
CA ALA A 40 24.47 15.28 -25.07
C ALA A 40 23.70 13.99 -24.75
N LEU A 41 24.33 13.07 -24.02
CA LEU A 41 23.74 11.78 -23.63
C LEU A 41 22.57 11.97 -22.65
N ALA A 42 22.72 12.87 -21.67
CA ALA A 42 21.65 13.24 -20.75
C ALA A 42 20.51 13.97 -21.46
N ARG A 43 20.79 14.77 -22.49
CA ARG A 43 19.78 15.44 -23.31
C ARG A 43 18.95 14.44 -24.12
N PHE A 44 19.60 13.45 -24.76
CA PHE A 44 18.90 12.39 -25.47
C PHE A 44 17.94 11.63 -24.55
N PHE A 45 18.41 11.18 -23.37
CA PHE A 45 17.54 10.50 -22.41
C PHE A 45 16.46 11.43 -21.84
N PHE A 46 16.74 12.72 -21.66
CA PHE A 46 15.74 13.68 -21.23
C PHE A 46 14.62 13.84 -22.26
N ASP A 47 14.95 13.99 -23.54
CA ASP A 47 13.96 14.14 -24.60
C ASP A 47 13.14 12.85 -24.80
N LEU A 48 13.77 11.67 -24.65
CA LEU A 48 13.09 10.38 -24.71
C LEU A 48 12.15 10.16 -23.50
N THR A 49 12.63 10.36 -22.28
CA THR A 49 11.87 10.09 -21.05
C THR A 49 10.81 11.15 -20.73
N THR A 50 10.91 12.34 -21.32
CA THR A 50 9.89 13.40 -21.21
C THR A 50 8.78 13.22 -22.27
N ASN A 51 8.97 12.35 -23.26
CA ASN A 51 7.98 12.11 -24.30
C ASN A 51 6.77 11.35 -23.74
N GLN A 52 5.56 11.88 -23.98
CA GLN A 52 4.31 11.25 -23.55
C GLN A 52 4.15 9.82 -24.09
N LYS A 53 4.65 9.52 -25.30
CA LYS A 53 4.61 8.16 -25.86
C LYS A 53 5.41 7.16 -25.02
N PHE A 54 6.55 7.60 -24.48
CA PHE A 54 7.37 6.78 -23.60
C PHE A 54 6.65 6.48 -22.28
N ASP A 55 6.03 7.50 -21.67
CA ASP A 55 5.24 7.29 -20.45
C ASP A 55 4.03 6.35 -20.70
N ILE A 56 3.34 6.46 -21.85
CA ILE A 56 2.26 5.52 -22.23
C ILE A 56 2.80 4.09 -22.40
N PHE A 57 3.94 3.93 -23.06
CA PHE A 57 4.59 2.62 -23.22
C PHE A 57 4.90 1.98 -21.85
N ILE A 58 5.50 2.72 -20.92
CA ILE A 58 5.80 2.22 -19.58
C ILE A 58 4.50 1.86 -18.82
N MET A 59 3.44 2.66 -18.96
CA MET A 59 2.14 2.34 -18.37
C MET A 59 1.55 1.03 -18.93
N ILE A 60 1.68 0.78 -20.22
CA ILE A 60 1.27 -0.49 -20.84
C ILE A 60 2.11 -1.64 -20.28
N CYS A 61 3.44 -1.48 -20.15
CA CYS A 61 4.30 -2.51 -19.54
C CYS A 61 3.90 -2.81 -18.09
N ILE A 62 3.57 -1.81 -17.28
CA ILE A 62 3.08 -2.02 -15.90
C ILE A 62 1.78 -2.80 -15.91
N PHE A 63 0.85 -2.45 -16.80
CA PHE A 63 -0.43 -3.13 -16.93
C PHE A 63 -0.26 -4.60 -17.37
N LEU A 64 0.57 -4.86 -18.38
CA LEU A 64 0.88 -6.22 -18.82
C LEU A 64 1.57 -7.03 -17.71
N ASN A 65 2.49 -6.41 -16.95
CA ASN A 65 3.12 -7.09 -15.82
C ASN A 65 2.12 -7.46 -14.73
N MET A 66 1.15 -6.59 -14.43
CA MET A 66 0.02 -6.93 -13.54
C MET A 66 -0.76 -8.13 -14.09
N LEU A 67 -1.12 -8.15 -15.37
CA LEU A 67 -1.85 -9.28 -15.95
C LEU A 67 -1.07 -10.58 -15.82
N CYS A 68 0.25 -10.56 -16.03
CA CYS A 68 1.10 -11.73 -15.79
C CYS A 68 1.06 -12.20 -14.33
N MET A 69 1.02 -11.28 -13.36
CA MET A 69 0.87 -11.65 -11.94
C MET A 69 -0.50 -12.29 -11.65
N CYS A 70 -1.56 -11.91 -12.36
CA CYS A 70 -2.87 -12.54 -12.23
C CYS A 70 -2.91 -13.98 -12.76
N LEU A 71 -1.95 -14.37 -13.60
CA LEU A 71 -1.86 -15.73 -14.13
C LEU A 71 -1.19 -16.71 -13.16
N GLU A 72 -0.49 -16.23 -12.13
CA GLU A 72 0.09 -17.08 -11.09
C GLU A 72 -1.03 -17.79 -10.31
N HIS A 73 -0.95 -19.13 -10.18
CA HIS A 73 -1.94 -19.90 -9.42
C HIS A 73 -1.30 -20.99 -8.54
N HIS A 74 -2.06 -21.47 -7.57
CA HIS A 74 -1.60 -22.53 -6.66
C HIS A 74 -1.43 -23.85 -7.42
N ASN A 75 -0.38 -24.62 -7.10
CA ASN A 75 -0.03 -25.90 -7.73
C ASN A 75 0.15 -25.84 -9.26
N GLN A 76 0.82 -24.80 -9.76
CA GLN A 76 1.24 -24.72 -11.16
C GLN A 76 2.45 -25.61 -11.45
N SER A 77 2.66 -25.98 -12.72
CA SER A 77 3.80 -26.80 -13.11
C SER A 77 5.10 -26.01 -13.05
N ASP A 78 6.21 -26.67 -12.73
CA ASP A 78 7.53 -26.03 -12.61
C ASP A 78 7.92 -25.26 -13.89
N THR A 79 7.58 -25.81 -15.07
CA THR A 79 7.82 -25.13 -16.35
C THR A 79 7.05 -23.81 -16.46
N TYR A 80 5.80 -23.79 -16.01
CA TYR A 80 4.97 -22.58 -16.03
C TYR A 80 5.50 -21.52 -15.06
N ASP A 81 5.92 -21.95 -13.86
CA ASP A 81 6.61 -21.12 -12.88
C ASP A 81 7.88 -20.47 -13.43
N HIS A 82 8.71 -21.24 -14.13
CA HIS A 82 9.92 -20.73 -14.77
C HIS A 82 9.62 -19.70 -15.86
N VAL A 83 8.64 -19.96 -16.72
CA VAL A 83 8.23 -19.04 -17.79
C VAL A 83 7.72 -17.72 -17.22
N LEU A 84 6.82 -17.76 -16.23
CA LEU A 84 6.35 -16.57 -15.52
C LEU A 84 7.49 -15.83 -14.83
N GLY A 85 8.45 -16.55 -14.25
CA GLY A 85 9.66 -15.98 -13.66
C GLY A 85 10.51 -15.20 -14.67
N TYR A 86 10.73 -15.75 -15.87
CA TYR A 86 11.46 -15.05 -16.93
C TYR A 86 10.72 -13.79 -17.41
N ILE A 87 9.40 -13.88 -17.58
CA ILE A 87 8.56 -12.73 -17.95
C ILE A 87 8.63 -11.64 -16.88
N ASN A 88 8.55 -12.01 -15.60
CA ASN A 88 8.68 -11.08 -14.49
C ASN A 88 10.06 -10.37 -14.50
N ASN A 89 11.15 -11.14 -14.66
CA ASN A 89 12.50 -10.58 -14.71
C ASN A 89 12.68 -9.62 -15.90
N PHE A 90 12.04 -9.93 -17.04
CA PHE A 90 12.01 -9.04 -18.20
C PHE A 90 11.35 -7.69 -17.88
N PHE A 91 10.21 -7.67 -17.19
CA PHE A 91 9.58 -6.42 -16.76
C PHE A 91 10.43 -5.63 -15.76
N VAL A 92 11.06 -6.31 -14.80
CA VAL A 92 11.98 -5.66 -13.85
C VAL A 92 13.17 -5.04 -14.57
N ALA A 93 13.71 -5.70 -15.61
CA ALA A 93 14.76 -5.12 -16.44
C ALA A 93 14.28 -3.85 -17.17
N ILE A 94 13.08 -3.85 -17.78
CA ILE A 94 12.49 -2.66 -18.41
C ILE A 94 12.39 -1.50 -17.43
N PHE A 95 11.85 -1.74 -16.23
CA PHE A 95 11.68 -0.69 -15.21
C PHE A 95 13.02 -0.20 -14.65
N THR A 96 14.00 -1.09 -14.54
CA THR A 96 15.35 -0.71 -14.14
C THR A 96 16.00 0.20 -15.17
N VAL A 97 15.84 -0.11 -16.47
CA VAL A 97 16.33 0.73 -17.57
C VAL A 97 15.61 2.08 -17.60
N GLU A 98 14.27 2.10 -17.47
CA GLU A 98 13.49 3.35 -17.37
C GLU A 98 13.97 4.23 -16.22
N CYS A 99 14.11 3.66 -15.03
CA CYS A 99 14.61 4.34 -13.85
C CYS A 99 16.03 4.88 -14.05
N GLY A 100 16.93 4.09 -14.64
CA GLY A 100 18.29 4.50 -14.98
C GLY A 100 18.33 5.66 -15.97
N MET A 101 17.53 5.60 -17.04
CA MET A 101 17.41 6.68 -18.02
C MET A 101 16.91 7.97 -17.37
N LYS A 102 15.89 7.91 -16.51
CA LYS A 102 15.36 9.08 -15.80
C LYS A 102 16.36 9.64 -14.79
N LEU A 103 17.17 8.80 -14.16
CA LEU A 103 18.22 9.23 -13.23
C LEU A 103 19.34 9.99 -13.97
N ILE A 104 19.78 9.49 -15.13
CA ILE A 104 20.76 10.18 -15.98
C ILE A 104 20.20 11.50 -16.54
N ALA A 105 18.94 11.52 -16.96
CA ALA A 105 18.28 12.69 -17.52
C ALA A 105 18.10 13.83 -16.50
N LEU A 106 17.74 13.49 -15.26
CA LEU A 106 17.33 14.46 -14.23
C LEU A 106 18.39 14.71 -13.14
N ASN A 107 19.39 13.84 -13.00
CA ASN A 107 20.38 13.86 -11.92
C ASN A 107 19.70 13.99 -10.55
N PHE A 108 20.16 14.89 -9.68
CA PHE A 108 19.57 15.13 -8.35
C PHE A 108 18.10 15.57 -8.38
N LYS A 109 17.60 16.12 -9.48
CA LYS A 109 16.18 16.50 -9.62
C LYS A 109 15.26 15.30 -9.77
N TYR A 110 15.82 14.11 -10.01
CA TYR A 110 15.06 12.87 -9.94
C TYR A 110 14.40 12.71 -8.56
N PHE A 111 15.16 12.98 -7.49
CA PHE A 111 14.72 12.77 -6.10
C PHE A 111 13.79 13.86 -5.57
N THR A 112 13.59 14.96 -6.30
CA THR A 112 12.63 16.01 -5.91
C THR A 112 11.21 15.69 -6.34
N ILE A 113 11.01 14.73 -7.25
CA ILE A 113 9.70 14.30 -7.75
C ILE A 113 9.28 13.06 -6.96
N PRO A 114 8.25 13.14 -6.07
CA PRO A 114 7.86 12.02 -5.20
C PRO A 114 7.52 10.74 -5.97
N TRP A 115 6.88 10.87 -7.12
CA TRP A 115 6.53 9.73 -7.97
C TRP A 115 7.75 9.01 -8.55
N ASN A 116 8.84 9.72 -8.81
CA ASN A 116 10.08 9.11 -9.29
C ASN A 116 10.83 8.42 -8.13
N VAL A 117 10.81 9.02 -6.93
CA VAL A 117 11.35 8.39 -5.72
C VAL A 117 10.59 7.10 -5.41
N PHE A 118 9.25 7.13 -5.48
CA PHE A 118 8.41 5.95 -5.29
C PHE A 118 8.75 4.84 -6.30
N ASP A 119 8.91 5.19 -7.57
CA ASP A 119 9.28 4.23 -8.60
C ASP A 119 10.65 3.60 -8.31
N PHE A 120 11.64 4.43 -7.97
CA PHE A 120 12.99 4.00 -7.61
C PHE A 120 12.99 3.01 -6.45
N VAL A 121 12.26 3.31 -5.38
CA VAL A 121 12.12 2.40 -4.22
C VAL A 121 11.57 1.05 -4.66
N ILE A 122 10.55 1.03 -5.53
CA ILE A 122 9.99 -0.22 -6.05
C ILE A 122 10.98 -0.99 -6.93
N VAL A 123 11.77 -0.31 -7.79
CA VAL A 123 12.80 -0.97 -8.62
C VAL A 123 13.82 -1.64 -7.71
N ILE A 124 14.36 -0.90 -6.74
CA ILE A 124 15.36 -1.41 -5.80
C ILE A 124 14.79 -2.57 -4.98
N ALA A 125 13.57 -2.45 -4.46
CA ALA A 125 12.91 -3.53 -3.73
C ALA A 125 12.71 -4.79 -4.60
N SER A 126 12.42 -4.62 -5.89
CA SER A 126 12.27 -5.74 -6.83
C SER A 126 13.60 -6.47 -7.07
N ILE A 127 14.67 -5.72 -7.31
CA ILE A 127 16.03 -6.27 -7.50
C ILE A 127 16.50 -6.99 -6.23
N LEU A 128 16.36 -6.35 -5.07
CA LEU A 128 16.73 -6.95 -3.78
C LEU A 128 15.88 -8.20 -3.51
N GLY A 129 14.58 -8.17 -3.80
CA GLY A 129 13.72 -9.33 -3.65
C GLY A 129 14.15 -10.52 -4.51
N GLU A 130 14.51 -10.28 -5.77
CA GLU A 130 15.03 -11.34 -6.66
C GLU A 130 16.41 -11.86 -6.22
N LEU A 131 17.28 -10.99 -5.73
CA LEU A 131 18.57 -11.38 -5.17
C LEU A 131 18.39 -12.26 -3.93
N MET A 132 17.53 -11.83 -3.00
CA MET A 132 17.23 -12.59 -1.79
C MET A 132 16.63 -13.95 -2.12
N ALA A 133 15.76 -14.04 -3.13
CA ALA A 133 15.17 -15.32 -3.54
C ALA A 133 16.19 -16.32 -4.11
N LYS A 134 17.34 -15.85 -4.63
CA LYS A 134 18.43 -16.71 -5.13
C LYS A 134 19.38 -17.17 -4.03
N PHE A 135 19.65 -16.32 -3.04
CA PHE A 135 20.67 -16.58 -2.02
C PHE A 135 20.12 -17.07 -0.67
N PHE A 136 18.84 -16.80 -0.35
CA PHE A 136 18.24 -17.15 0.95
C PHE A 136 17.04 -18.09 0.79
N VAL A 137 17.06 -19.20 1.54
CA VAL A 137 16.04 -20.26 1.49
C VAL A 137 15.09 -20.22 2.69
N ASN A 138 14.82 -19.03 3.26
CA ASN A 138 13.82 -18.91 4.34
C ASN A 138 12.41 -18.80 3.74
N PRO A 139 11.49 -19.76 3.96
CA PRO A 139 10.16 -19.77 3.36
C PRO A 139 9.32 -18.53 3.69
N THR A 140 9.47 -18.01 4.91
CA THR A 140 8.75 -16.81 5.37
C THR A 140 9.24 -15.56 4.64
N LEU A 141 10.57 -15.41 4.48
CA LEU A 141 11.14 -14.29 3.74
C LEU A 141 10.77 -14.35 2.25
N LEU A 142 10.76 -15.54 1.64
CA LEU A 142 10.31 -15.74 0.27
C LEU A 142 8.86 -15.31 0.08
N ARG A 143 7.99 -15.60 1.05
CA ARG A 143 6.58 -15.14 1.03
C ARG A 143 6.48 -13.63 1.08
N VAL A 144 7.25 -12.97 1.96
CA VAL A 144 7.28 -11.50 2.05
C VAL A 144 7.78 -10.88 0.74
N VAL A 145 8.85 -11.42 0.15
CA VAL A 145 9.36 -10.97 -1.15
C VAL A 145 8.31 -11.08 -2.25
N ARG A 146 7.55 -12.19 -2.30
CA ARG A 146 6.45 -12.36 -3.26
C ARG A 146 5.38 -11.27 -3.09
N VAL A 147 4.96 -11.00 -1.86
CA VAL A 147 3.99 -9.93 -1.57
C VAL A 147 4.52 -8.56 -1.95
N ALA A 148 5.80 -8.28 -1.67
CA ALA A 148 6.42 -7.00 -2.03
C ALA A 148 6.39 -6.72 -3.55
N ARG A 149 6.45 -7.77 -4.38
CA ARG A 149 6.34 -7.62 -5.84
C ARG A 149 5.01 -7.01 -6.26
N VAL A 150 3.91 -7.31 -5.57
CA VAL A 150 2.57 -6.73 -5.82
C VAL A 150 2.59 -5.20 -5.69
N GLY A 151 3.48 -4.66 -4.87
CA GLY A 151 3.66 -3.21 -4.68
C GLY A 151 3.94 -2.45 -5.99
N ARG A 152 4.49 -3.10 -7.03
CA ARG A 152 4.70 -2.45 -8.33
C ARG A 152 3.41 -2.09 -9.06
N VAL A 153 2.29 -2.76 -8.76
CA VAL A 153 0.96 -2.42 -9.29
C VAL A 153 0.56 -1.00 -8.90
N LEU A 154 1.02 -0.52 -7.74
CA LEU A 154 0.78 0.83 -7.27
C LEU A 154 1.36 1.91 -8.21
N ARG A 155 2.29 1.57 -9.10
CA ARG A 155 2.80 2.50 -10.12
C ARG A 155 1.70 2.98 -11.07
N LEU A 156 0.63 2.20 -11.28
CA LEU A 156 -0.53 2.61 -12.10
C LEU A 156 -1.24 3.85 -11.52
N VAL A 157 -1.16 4.07 -10.22
CA VAL A 157 -1.74 5.24 -9.54
C VAL A 157 -1.16 6.54 -10.09
N LYS A 158 0.11 6.53 -10.54
CA LYS A 158 0.78 7.71 -11.12
C LYS A 158 0.04 8.24 -12.35
N GLY A 159 -0.44 7.35 -13.22
CA GLY A 159 -1.18 7.71 -14.43
C GLY A 159 -2.68 7.91 -14.21
N ALA A 160 -3.25 7.29 -13.18
CA ALA A 160 -4.68 7.37 -12.88
C ALA A 160 -5.04 8.61 -12.05
N LYS A 161 -5.25 9.76 -12.71
CA LYS A 161 -5.59 11.05 -12.04
C LYS A 161 -6.80 10.92 -11.11
N GLY A 162 -7.84 10.20 -11.50
CA GLY A 162 -9.04 9.98 -10.67
C GLY A 162 -8.73 9.24 -9.36
N ILE A 163 -8.00 8.11 -9.45
CA ILE A 163 -7.57 7.33 -8.28
C ILE A 163 -6.70 8.19 -7.35
N ARG A 164 -5.78 8.98 -7.90
CA ARG A 164 -4.95 9.89 -7.10
C ARG A 164 -5.78 10.91 -6.31
N THR A 165 -6.83 11.46 -6.90
CA THR A 165 -7.74 12.37 -6.21
C THR A 165 -8.48 11.66 -5.07
N LEU A 166 -8.96 10.43 -5.28
CA LEU A 166 -9.61 9.63 -4.25
C LEU A 166 -8.66 9.30 -3.09
N LEU A 167 -7.46 8.81 -3.40
CA LEU A 167 -6.42 8.53 -2.40
C LEU A 167 -6.02 9.78 -1.61
N PHE A 168 -5.93 10.93 -2.28
CA PHE A 168 -5.67 12.20 -1.61
C PHE A 168 -6.81 12.59 -0.66
N ALA A 169 -8.07 12.44 -1.08
CA ALA A 169 -9.22 12.69 -0.22
C ALA A 169 -9.23 11.76 1.02
N LEU A 170 -8.92 10.47 0.82
CA LEU A 170 -8.76 9.51 1.91
C LEU A 170 -7.65 9.94 2.89
N ALA A 171 -6.47 10.30 2.38
CA ALA A 171 -5.36 10.77 3.21
C ALA A 171 -5.71 12.03 4.01
N VAL A 172 -6.46 12.96 3.41
CA VAL A 172 -6.94 14.18 4.05
C VAL A 172 -7.93 13.87 5.19
N SER A 173 -8.73 12.81 5.08
CA SER A 173 -9.68 12.38 6.13
C SER A 173 -9.02 11.59 7.27
N MET A 174 -7.80 11.11 7.08
CA MET A 174 -7.09 10.21 8.02
C MET A 174 -6.98 10.75 9.46
N PRO A 175 -6.73 12.06 9.72
CA PRO A 175 -6.66 12.58 11.09
C PRO A 175 -7.97 12.43 11.88
N ALA A 176 -9.11 12.70 11.24
CA ALA A 176 -10.41 12.55 11.88
C ALA A 176 -10.75 11.07 12.14
N LEU A 177 -10.47 10.20 11.15
CA LEU A 177 -10.59 8.74 11.28
C LEU A 177 -9.73 8.20 12.42
N PHE A 178 -8.52 8.72 12.60
CA PHE A 178 -7.63 8.31 13.68
C PHE A 178 -8.22 8.61 15.07
N ASN A 179 -8.84 9.78 15.27
CA ASN A 179 -9.46 10.12 16.56
C ASN A 179 -10.66 9.21 16.89
N ILE A 180 -11.52 8.96 15.90
CA ILE A 180 -12.67 8.04 16.05
C ILE A 180 -12.15 6.61 16.29
N GLY A 181 -11.13 6.19 15.56
CA GLY A 181 -10.49 4.89 15.71
C GLY A 181 -9.84 4.71 17.09
N LEU A 182 -9.22 5.74 17.64
CA LEU A 182 -8.63 5.71 18.99
C LEU A 182 -9.71 5.55 20.06
N LEU A 183 -10.83 6.29 19.93
CA LEU A 183 -11.97 6.13 20.83
C LEU A 183 -12.54 4.70 20.75
N LEU A 184 -12.75 4.18 19.53
CA LEU A 184 -13.21 2.81 19.32
C LEU A 184 -12.24 1.79 19.91
N PHE A 185 -10.94 1.98 19.73
CA PHE A 185 -9.91 1.14 20.31
C PHE A 185 -9.93 1.14 21.84
N LEU A 186 -10.12 2.30 22.48
CA LEU A 186 -10.28 2.40 23.93
C LEU A 186 -11.51 1.62 24.43
N VAL A 187 -12.63 1.73 23.72
CA VAL A 187 -13.85 0.99 24.05
C VAL A 187 -13.60 -0.52 23.92
N MET A 188 -13.02 -0.98 22.81
CA MET A 188 -12.65 -2.39 22.62
C MET A 188 -11.68 -2.87 23.70
N PHE A 189 -10.72 -2.05 24.11
CA PHE A 189 -9.76 -2.38 25.16
C PHE A 189 -10.45 -2.66 26.50
N ILE A 190 -11.38 -1.79 26.92
CA ILE A 190 -12.15 -1.96 28.17
C ILE A 190 -12.98 -3.26 28.09
N TYR A 191 -13.71 -3.47 26.99
CA TYR A 191 -14.50 -4.69 26.80
C TYR A 191 -13.64 -5.95 26.69
N ALA A 192 -12.40 -5.86 26.21
CA ALA A 192 -11.49 -7.00 26.15
C ALA A 192 -11.09 -7.45 27.56
N ILE A 193 -10.81 -6.51 28.46
CA ILE A 193 -10.52 -6.80 29.87
C ILE A 193 -11.74 -7.44 30.54
N PHE A 194 -12.93 -6.85 30.39
CA PHE A 194 -14.15 -7.44 30.92
C PHE A 194 -14.41 -8.83 30.33
N GLY A 195 -14.24 -8.99 29.02
CA GLY A 195 -14.42 -10.27 28.34
C GLY A 195 -13.51 -11.35 28.92
N MET A 196 -12.25 -11.04 29.19
CA MET A 196 -11.35 -11.99 29.86
C MET A 196 -11.78 -12.31 31.28
N SER A 197 -12.20 -11.32 32.07
CA SER A 197 -12.61 -11.55 33.45
C SER A 197 -13.88 -12.39 33.57
N PHE A 198 -14.83 -12.23 32.65
CA PHE A 198 -16.13 -12.89 32.73
C PHE A 198 -16.25 -14.14 31.86
N PHE A 199 -15.57 -14.20 30.72
CA PHE A 199 -15.85 -15.19 29.67
C PHE A 199 -14.65 -16.06 29.28
N ALA A 200 -13.52 -15.98 29.98
CA ALA A 200 -12.33 -16.79 29.66
C ALA A 200 -12.57 -18.30 29.73
N TYR A 201 -13.46 -18.77 30.61
CA TYR A 201 -13.68 -20.20 30.86
C TYR A 201 -14.99 -20.74 30.28
N VAL A 202 -15.63 -19.98 29.40
CA VAL A 202 -16.88 -20.39 28.76
C VAL A 202 -16.64 -21.59 27.84
N ARG A 203 -17.63 -22.49 27.74
CA ARG A 203 -17.55 -23.65 26.85
C ARG A 203 -17.39 -23.19 25.41
N LYS A 204 -16.39 -23.74 24.73
CA LYS A 204 -16.12 -23.45 23.32
C LYS A 204 -17.23 -24.05 22.46
N SER A 205 -18.09 -23.19 21.91
CA SER A 205 -19.18 -23.57 21.00
C SER A 205 -19.51 -22.44 20.03
N ALA A 206 -20.02 -22.78 18.82
CA ALA A 206 -20.71 -21.94 17.81
C ALA A 206 -20.10 -20.58 17.37
N GLY A 207 -19.02 -20.12 18.02
CA GLY A 207 -18.41 -18.80 17.83
C GLY A 207 -17.21 -18.57 18.76
N VAL A 208 -17.08 -19.34 19.84
CA VAL A 208 -15.88 -19.39 20.68
C VAL A 208 -15.07 -20.64 20.34
N THR A 209 -13.85 -20.46 19.84
CA THR A 209 -12.92 -21.52 19.40
C THR A 209 -11.54 -21.34 20.06
N ASP A 210 -10.56 -22.20 19.77
CA ASP A 210 -9.19 -22.07 20.33
C ASP A 210 -8.47 -20.79 19.89
N LEU A 211 -8.83 -20.23 18.74
CA LEU A 211 -8.26 -19.00 18.20
C LEU A 211 -9.13 -17.76 18.48
N PHE A 212 -10.44 -17.94 18.58
CA PHE A 212 -11.41 -16.87 18.79
C PHE A 212 -12.09 -17.06 20.15
N ASN A 213 -11.49 -16.54 21.23
CA ASN A 213 -11.99 -16.67 22.59
C ASN A 213 -11.58 -15.47 23.47
N PHE A 214 -12.03 -15.49 24.72
CA PHE A 214 -11.68 -14.49 25.73
C PHE A 214 -10.60 -14.97 26.72
N GLU A 215 -9.80 -15.99 26.38
CA GLU A 215 -8.77 -16.53 27.31
C GLU A 215 -7.57 -15.58 27.45
N THR A 216 -7.20 -14.91 26.36
CA THR A 216 -6.05 -13.99 26.32
C THR A 216 -6.41 -12.67 25.70
N PHE A 217 -5.68 -11.61 26.06
CA PHE A 217 -5.97 -10.26 25.59
C PHE A 217 -5.98 -10.13 24.06
N PRO A 218 -5.01 -10.67 23.30
CA PRO A 218 -5.04 -10.62 21.83
C PRO A 218 -6.24 -11.35 21.23
N ASN A 219 -6.63 -12.50 21.78
CA ASN A 219 -7.78 -13.26 21.30
C ASN A 219 -9.08 -12.47 21.54
N SER A 220 -9.24 -11.89 22.74
CA SER A 220 -10.38 -11.03 23.08
C SER A 220 -10.49 -9.83 22.14
N MET A 221 -9.36 -9.21 21.80
CA MET A 221 -9.31 -8.09 20.84
C MET A 221 -9.75 -8.52 19.42
N ILE A 222 -9.37 -9.71 18.97
CA ILE A 222 -9.79 -10.24 17.65
C ILE A 222 -11.30 -10.52 17.64
N VAL A 223 -11.85 -11.12 18.70
CA VAL A 223 -13.29 -11.39 18.83
C VAL A 223 -14.08 -10.09 18.84
N LEU A 224 -13.64 -9.10 19.61
CA LEU A 224 -14.30 -7.79 19.67
C LEU A 224 -14.19 -7.03 18.35
N PHE A 225 -13.06 -7.12 17.65
CA PHE A 225 -12.91 -6.53 16.33
C PHE A 225 -13.90 -7.14 15.32
N GLN A 226 -14.09 -8.46 15.34
CA GLN A 226 -15.11 -9.14 14.53
C GLN A 226 -16.52 -8.63 14.89
N MET A 227 -16.85 -8.53 16.18
CA MET A 227 -18.13 -8.03 16.64
C MET A 227 -18.38 -6.55 16.32
N CYS A 228 -17.34 -5.70 16.27
CA CYS A 228 -17.47 -4.31 15.84
C CYS A 228 -18.00 -4.18 14.40
N THR A 229 -17.76 -5.18 13.55
CA THR A 229 -18.34 -5.25 12.20
C THR A 229 -19.73 -5.88 12.19
N THR A 230 -20.31 -6.14 13.35
CA THR A 230 -21.57 -6.88 13.56
C THR A 230 -21.55 -8.31 13.02
N ALA A 231 -20.37 -8.87 12.76
CA ALA A 231 -20.20 -10.24 12.31
C ALA A 231 -20.02 -11.19 13.50
N GLY A 232 -20.59 -12.40 13.43
CA GLY A 232 -20.32 -13.50 14.37
C GLY A 232 -20.79 -13.30 15.82
N TRP A 233 -21.43 -12.17 16.16
CA TRP A 233 -21.90 -11.88 17.53
C TRP A 233 -22.91 -12.92 18.05
N SER A 234 -23.74 -13.50 17.17
CA SER A 234 -24.76 -14.48 17.54
C SER A 234 -24.13 -15.80 18.02
N GLY A 235 -23.06 -16.25 17.36
CA GLY A 235 -22.32 -17.45 17.76
C GLY A 235 -21.56 -17.25 19.06
N VAL A 236 -21.00 -16.06 19.27
CA VAL A 236 -20.38 -15.70 20.57
C VAL A 236 -21.44 -15.69 21.65
N LEU A 237 -22.58 -15.02 21.45
CA LEU A 237 -23.66 -14.93 22.44
C LEU A 237 -24.22 -16.32 22.81
N GLN A 238 -24.39 -17.19 21.81
CA GLN A 238 -24.84 -18.57 22.03
C GLN A 238 -23.86 -19.36 22.90
N ALA A 239 -22.55 -19.10 22.80
CA ALA A 239 -21.57 -19.74 23.66
C ALA A 239 -21.63 -19.22 25.10
N LEU A 240 -21.94 -17.93 25.26
CA LEU A 240 -21.98 -17.25 26.56
C LEU A 240 -23.26 -17.55 27.38
N THR A 241 -24.32 -18.04 26.73
CA THR A 241 -25.64 -18.30 27.35
C THR A 241 -25.85 -19.80 27.56
#